data_AF-A0A3Q4GZF0-F1
#
_entry.id   AF-A0A3Q4GZF0-F1
#
_cell.length_a   1.000
_cell.length_b   1.000
_cell.length_c   1.000
_cell.angle_alpha   90.00
_cell.angle_beta   90.00
_cell.angle_gamma   90.00
#
_symmetry.space_group_name_H-M   'P 1'
#
loop_
_entity.id
_entity.type
_entity.pdbx_description
1 polymer ?
#
loop_
_entity_poly.entity_id
_entity_poly.type
_entity_poly.pdbx_seq_one_letter_code
_entity_poly.pdbx_strand_id
1 'polypeptide(L)'
;MATESVKCTCVWLLLWLCVRLSQTTNTRESMDDDILLPYTQGHGPSHSHRYVRDCQPIIHGNTTYESWASSNRSGQPVAEAKLFVSNIPGSSRIVYGHMTVVNDPLRTVSVLEPGGPGGCEMRVRATVRETAEAAECLYAQNAGFFNTGTKECLGNVVSNGRVVRDSGGLQNAQFGIRKDGSLVFGYLSQDDVLDQSNPFVQLVSGVVWLLRNGEIYINESIEAECNKTQETGGFHTFVDVVSARTAVGHDAEGRLILFHFDGQTTARGLSLWEMADFLKEHGVINAINLDGGGSATYVKNGVLASYPSDHCIPDNMWRCERKVSTILCIHKRLCQPANCSEHGDCVDGHCLCHDGWQGAACDSLVCQPLACQPHGICTANGCVCDAGWRGKNCSQECPAGFYGDGCNQTCSCVNGGSCDPVHGRCTCPPGFHGNYCEQVCPLGFYGLSCAHECQCEDRCPCDPQTGSCNTTLPGGTNYTLHTAGHCLARKMFISWRREEDAYRERPYFTERTWLIITLTLATVLSASLLVHLVQACRAVSVASHFPERKDYSYVPLNNINGVTSCARGNTERAEKEDFQLEDSDSQDEIWSSSHSGQS
;
A
#
# COMPACT_ATOMS: atom_id res chain seq x y z
N MET A 1 24.30 3.51 -44.12
CA MET A 1 23.93 3.89 -42.73
C MET A 1 22.57 3.32 -42.44
N ALA A 2 22.52 2.25 -41.64
CA ALA A 2 21.36 1.81 -40.85
C ALA A 2 21.80 0.54 -40.13
N THR A 3 22.40 0.70 -38.96
CA THR A 3 22.68 -0.40 -38.03
C THR A 3 21.41 -0.71 -37.26
N GLU A 4 20.95 -1.95 -37.37
CA GLU A 4 19.85 -2.51 -36.59
C GLU A 4 20.19 -2.49 -35.09
N SER A 5 19.39 -1.76 -34.32
CA SER A 5 19.37 -1.83 -32.86
C SER A 5 18.09 -2.53 -32.41
N VAL A 6 18.09 -3.86 -32.50
CA VAL A 6 17.11 -4.72 -31.83
C VAL A 6 17.88 -5.74 -31.02
N LYS A 7 18.00 -5.50 -29.71
CA LYS A 7 18.24 -6.48 -28.61
C LYS A 7 18.77 -5.73 -27.38
N CYS A 8 17.89 -5.03 -26.65
CA CYS A 8 18.28 -4.49 -25.33
C CYS A 8 17.15 -4.45 -24.30
N THR A 9 15.98 -5.03 -24.57
CA THR A 9 14.90 -5.13 -23.57
C THR A 9 14.92 -6.47 -22.85
N CYS A 10 15.08 -7.60 -23.57
CA CYS A 10 15.16 -8.92 -22.96
C CYS A 10 16.40 -9.12 -22.08
N VAL A 11 17.53 -8.49 -22.42
CA VAL A 11 18.77 -8.59 -21.63
C VAL A 11 18.66 -7.85 -20.31
N TRP A 12 17.99 -6.69 -20.30
CA TRP A 12 17.69 -5.94 -19.07
C TRP A 12 16.66 -6.64 -18.21
N LEU A 13 15.66 -7.30 -18.80
CA LEU A 13 14.65 -8.09 -18.08
C LEU A 13 15.28 -9.36 -17.47
N LEU A 14 16.17 -10.02 -18.20
CA LEU A 14 16.96 -11.15 -17.70
C LEU A 14 17.98 -10.73 -16.64
N LEU A 15 18.66 -9.59 -16.79
CA LEU A 15 19.53 -9.04 -15.74
C LEU A 15 18.72 -8.64 -14.51
N TRP A 16 17.54 -8.05 -14.67
CA TRP A 16 16.66 -7.69 -13.56
C TRP A 16 16.12 -8.93 -12.84
N LEU A 17 15.73 -9.97 -13.59
CA LEU A 17 15.38 -11.29 -13.05
C LEU A 17 16.58 -11.98 -12.38
N CYS A 18 17.78 -11.91 -12.96
CA CYS A 18 19.00 -12.48 -12.39
C CYS A 18 19.47 -11.71 -11.14
N VAL A 19 19.30 -10.39 -11.08
CA VAL A 19 19.58 -9.58 -9.87
C VAL A 19 18.54 -9.85 -8.78
N ARG A 20 17.26 -10.04 -9.13
CA ARG A 20 16.20 -10.50 -8.22
C ARG A 20 16.45 -11.94 -7.73
N LEU A 21 16.94 -12.84 -8.58
CA LEU A 21 17.28 -14.23 -8.23
C LEU A 21 18.64 -14.35 -7.52
N SER A 22 19.53 -13.37 -7.68
CA SER A 22 20.86 -13.31 -7.04
C SER A 22 20.84 -12.59 -5.69
N GLN A 23 19.71 -12.01 -5.28
CA GLN A 23 19.46 -11.77 -3.86
C GLN A 23 19.06 -13.09 -3.20
N THR A 24 19.98 -14.04 -3.16
CA THR A 24 19.94 -15.08 -2.15
C THR A 24 20.26 -14.39 -0.83
N THR A 25 19.25 -13.74 -0.24
CA THR A 25 19.27 -13.51 1.20
C THR A 25 19.51 -14.88 1.81
N ASN A 26 20.66 -15.07 2.44
CA ASN A 26 21.02 -16.28 3.14
C ASN A 26 20.10 -16.34 4.38
N THR A 27 18.82 -16.66 4.17
CA THR A 27 17.79 -16.65 5.21
C THR A 27 17.96 -17.92 6.00
N ARG A 28 18.99 -17.92 6.85
CA ARG A 28 19.06 -18.84 7.97
C ARG A 28 17.78 -18.65 8.78
N GLU A 29 17.04 -19.72 8.98
CA GLU A 29 15.82 -19.70 9.79
C GLU A 29 16.09 -20.37 11.14
N SER A 30 15.33 -19.97 12.17
CA SER A 30 15.38 -20.62 13.48
C SER A 30 14.94 -22.09 13.40
N MET A 31 15.59 -22.95 14.20
CA MET A 31 15.21 -24.34 14.47
C MET A 31 14.02 -24.48 15.43
N ASP A 32 13.62 -23.39 16.10
CA ASP A 32 12.64 -23.40 17.19
C ASP A 32 12.99 -24.42 18.29
N ASP A 33 14.26 -24.51 18.70
CA ASP A 33 14.76 -25.58 19.56
C ASP A 33 14.95 -25.20 21.04
N ASP A 34 14.96 -23.91 21.38
CA ASP A 34 14.89 -23.44 22.77
C ASP A 34 13.43 -23.08 23.14
N ILE A 35 12.61 -24.10 23.40
CA ILE A 35 11.19 -23.94 23.71
C ILE A 35 10.96 -23.87 25.23
N LEU A 36 10.35 -22.77 25.69
CA LEU A 36 10.01 -22.55 27.08
C LEU A 36 8.48 -22.41 27.24
N LEU A 37 7.82 -23.49 27.65
CA LEU A 37 6.35 -23.55 27.74
C LEU A 37 5.87 -23.56 29.19
N PRO A 38 4.92 -22.69 29.58
CA PRO A 38 4.31 -22.73 30.90
C PRO A 38 3.30 -23.86 31.08
N TYR A 39 2.69 -24.34 29.98
CA TYR A 39 1.60 -25.31 30.03
C TYR A 39 1.87 -26.50 29.12
N THR A 40 1.57 -27.70 29.60
CA THR A 40 1.69 -28.96 28.83
C THR A 40 0.44 -29.30 28.03
N GLN A 41 -0.75 -28.83 28.47
CA GLN A 41 -2.03 -29.09 27.82
C GLN A 41 -2.95 -27.86 27.89
N GLY A 42 -3.26 -27.27 26.73
CA GLY A 42 -3.99 -26.00 26.67
C GLY A 42 -3.16 -24.83 27.22
N HIS A 43 -3.48 -23.60 26.82
CA HIS A 43 -2.81 -22.42 27.35
C HIS A 43 -3.70 -21.78 28.40
N GLY A 44 -3.15 -21.46 29.57
CA GLY A 44 -3.86 -20.79 30.66
C GLY A 44 -4.65 -21.74 31.58
N PRO A 45 -5.10 -21.25 32.75
CA PRO A 45 -5.95 -22.03 33.65
C PRO A 45 -7.39 -22.13 33.11
N SER A 46 -8.13 -23.15 33.55
CA SER A 46 -9.54 -23.35 33.17
C SER A 46 -10.55 -22.70 34.13
N HIS A 47 -10.09 -22.13 35.25
CA HIS A 47 -10.98 -21.48 36.23
C HIS A 47 -11.31 -20.04 35.84
N SER A 48 -12.40 -19.53 36.40
CA SER A 48 -12.93 -18.20 36.07
C SER A 48 -12.17 -17.05 36.76
N HIS A 49 -12.36 -15.83 36.27
CA HIS A 49 -11.90 -14.60 36.94
C HIS A 49 -12.37 -14.49 38.40
N ARG A 50 -13.61 -14.94 38.69
CA ARG A 50 -14.14 -14.97 40.06
C ARG A 50 -13.26 -15.83 40.98
N TYR A 51 -12.78 -16.97 40.48
CA TYR A 51 -11.89 -17.84 41.25
C TYR A 51 -10.58 -17.10 41.62
N VAL A 52 -9.97 -16.40 40.67
CA VAL A 52 -8.74 -15.61 40.92
C VAL A 52 -8.98 -14.56 41.99
N ARG A 53 -10.09 -13.82 41.89
CA ARG A 53 -10.47 -12.82 42.89
C ARG A 53 -10.72 -13.42 44.28
N ASP A 54 -11.34 -14.59 44.35
CA ASP A 54 -11.68 -15.20 45.63
C ASP A 54 -10.46 -15.90 46.29
N CYS A 55 -9.43 -16.24 45.51
CA CYS A 55 -8.20 -16.87 45.99
C CYS A 55 -7.03 -15.89 46.25
N GLN A 56 -7.10 -14.64 45.78
CA GLN A 56 -6.02 -13.68 46.00
C GLN A 56 -5.90 -13.25 47.48
N PRO A 57 -4.73 -12.71 47.91
CA PRO A 57 -4.57 -12.17 49.26
C PRO A 57 -5.60 -11.09 49.62
N ILE A 58 -6.15 -11.16 50.84
CA ILE A 58 -7.21 -10.26 51.34
C ILE A 58 -6.81 -8.77 51.26
N ILE A 59 -5.52 -8.47 51.33
CA ILE A 59 -4.98 -7.09 51.23
C ILE A 59 -5.34 -6.39 49.90
N HIS A 60 -5.66 -7.17 48.85
CA HIS A 60 -6.04 -6.65 47.54
C HIS A 60 -7.56 -6.51 47.35
N GLY A 61 -8.36 -6.94 48.34
CA GLY A 61 -9.81 -6.88 48.30
C GLY A 61 -10.38 -7.62 47.08
N ASN A 62 -11.24 -6.94 46.32
CA ASN A 62 -11.90 -7.49 45.14
C ASN A 62 -11.22 -7.12 43.82
N THR A 63 -10.16 -6.31 43.86
CA THR A 63 -9.50 -5.80 42.66
C THR A 63 -8.37 -6.76 42.28
N THR A 64 -8.40 -7.25 41.04
CA THR A 64 -7.44 -8.24 40.52
C THR A 64 -6.41 -7.65 39.56
N TYR A 65 -6.41 -6.33 39.38
CA TYR A 65 -5.47 -5.59 38.56
C TYR A 65 -5.08 -4.26 39.24
N GLU A 66 -3.93 -3.71 38.91
CA GLU A 66 -3.54 -2.35 39.28
C GLU A 66 -3.67 -1.43 38.07
N SER A 67 -4.02 -0.18 38.32
CA SER A 67 -4.11 0.88 37.31
C SER A 67 -3.25 2.07 37.70
N TRP A 68 -2.47 2.59 36.76
CA TRP A 68 -1.56 3.71 36.97
C TRP A 68 -1.65 4.71 35.83
N ALA A 69 -1.66 6.01 36.11
CA ALA A 69 -1.66 7.02 35.06
C ALA A 69 -0.33 6.97 34.28
N SER A 70 -0.37 6.88 32.95
CA SER A 70 0.84 6.95 32.14
C SER A 70 1.46 8.35 32.16
N SER A 71 2.79 8.38 32.07
CA SER A 71 3.55 9.60 31.88
C SER A 71 3.26 10.23 30.51
N ASN A 72 3.25 11.56 30.47
CA ASN A 72 3.06 12.36 29.25
C ASN A 72 4.14 13.45 29.19
N ARG A 73 5.42 13.05 29.18
CA ARG A 73 6.54 14.00 29.17
C ARG A 73 6.84 14.45 27.75
N SER A 74 6.23 15.55 27.33
CA SER A 74 6.59 16.27 26.10
C SER A 74 7.99 16.91 26.25
N GLY A 75 8.80 16.86 25.19
CA GLY A 75 10.17 17.41 25.19
C GLY A 75 11.30 16.47 25.65
N GLN A 76 10.99 15.26 26.14
CA GLN A 76 11.98 14.18 26.31
C GLN A 76 12.00 13.26 25.07
N PRO A 77 13.10 12.51 24.82
CA PRO A 77 13.11 11.48 23.80
C PRO A 77 11.98 10.47 24.06
N VAL A 78 11.39 9.92 22.99
CA VAL A 78 10.29 8.95 23.05
C VAL A 78 10.60 7.80 24.01
N ALA A 79 11.79 7.22 23.85
CA ALA A 79 12.31 6.18 24.73
C ALA A 79 13.83 6.18 24.77
N GLU A 80 14.37 5.72 25.89
CA GLU A 80 15.81 5.53 26.12
C GLU A 80 16.09 4.07 26.45
N ALA A 81 16.99 3.45 25.71
CA ALA A 81 17.42 2.08 25.95
C ALA A 81 18.80 2.05 26.60
N LYS A 82 18.93 1.29 27.70
CA LYS A 82 20.18 0.99 28.39
C LYS A 82 20.51 -0.49 28.22
N LEU A 83 21.68 -0.76 27.67
CA LEU A 83 22.29 -2.09 27.73
C LEU A 83 22.84 -2.29 29.15
N PHE A 84 22.61 -3.46 29.74
CA PHE A 84 23.21 -3.85 31.01
C PHE A 84 23.88 -5.22 30.91
N VAL A 85 24.91 -5.38 31.72
CA VAL A 85 25.61 -6.64 31.96
C VAL A 85 25.75 -6.78 33.47
N SER A 86 24.98 -7.69 34.05
CA SER A 86 24.79 -7.75 35.51
C SER A 86 25.13 -9.13 36.05
N ASN A 87 25.80 -9.15 37.22
CA ASN A 87 26.02 -10.37 37.98
C ASN A 87 24.76 -10.69 38.78
N ILE A 88 24.37 -11.96 38.81
CA ILE A 88 23.19 -12.39 39.57
C ILE A 88 23.58 -12.68 41.02
N PRO A 89 22.96 -12.02 42.02
CA PRO A 89 23.27 -12.25 43.42
C PRO A 89 23.18 -13.74 43.78
N GLY A 90 24.18 -14.23 44.52
CA GLY A 90 24.22 -15.65 44.91
C GLY A 90 24.58 -16.63 43.77
N SER A 91 24.91 -16.14 42.58
CA SER A 91 25.35 -16.96 41.44
C SER A 91 26.63 -16.42 40.80
N SER A 92 27.36 -17.28 40.08
CA SER A 92 28.47 -16.86 39.22
C SER A 92 28.02 -16.51 37.78
N ARG A 93 26.70 -16.46 37.54
CA ARG A 93 26.12 -16.14 36.23
C ARG A 93 26.13 -14.64 35.96
N ILE A 94 26.42 -14.31 34.71
CA ILE A 94 26.31 -12.96 34.14
C ILE A 94 25.16 -12.97 33.16
N VAL A 95 24.31 -11.94 33.22
CA VAL A 95 23.17 -11.78 32.31
C VAL A 95 23.32 -10.48 31.52
N TYR A 96 23.04 -10.60 30.23
CA TYR A 96 23.05 -9.51 29.26
C TYR A 96 21.62 -9.14 28.96
N GLY A 97 21.34 -7.84 28.80
CA GLY A 97 19.98 -7.43 28.51
C GLY A 97 19.83 -5.95 28.24
N HIS A 98 18.58 -5.58 27.95
CA HIS A 98 18.18 -4.22 27.63
C HIS A 98 17.05 -3.79 28.55
N MET A 99 17.14 -2.56 29.04
CA MET A 99 16.08 -1.86 29.75
C MET A 99 15.69 -0.65 28.90
N THR A 100 14.45 -0.61 28.41
CA THR A 100 13.94 0.49 27.59
C THR A 100 12.88 1.24 28.36
N VAL A 101 13.14 2.51 28.67
CA VAL A 101 12.21 3.40 29.39
C VAL A 101 11.48 4.27 28.37
N VAL A 102 10.15 4.26 28.41
CA VAL A 102 9.25 4.98 27.48
C VAL A 102 8.54 6.10 28.22
N ASN A 103 8.70 7.33 27.73
CA ASN A 103 8.28 8.56 28.42
C ASN A 103 6.85 9.03 28.09
N ASP A 104 6.23 8.44 27.07
CA ASP A 104 4.86 8.76 26.63
C ASP A 104 4.15 7.50 26.08
N PRO A 105 3.85 6.52 26.94
CA PRO A 105 3.39 5.20 26.50
C PRO A 105 2.12 5.25 25.65
N LEU A 106 1.13 6.09 26.02
CA LEU A 106 -0.15 6.19 25.31
C LEU A 106 0.03 6.54 23.82
N ARG A 107 1.00 7.39 23.49
CA ARG A 107 1.19 7.88 22.11
C ARG A 107 2.26 7.13 21.32
N THR A 108 3.06 6.30 21.98
CA THR A 108 4.30 5.75 21.39
C THR A 108 4.42 4.23 21.50
N VAL A 109 3.52 3.56 22.22
CA VAL A 109 3.53 2.10 22.36
C VAL A 109 2.37 1.49 21.59
N SER A 110 2.69 0.47 20.80
CA SER A 110 1.72 -0.35 20.09
C SER A 110 1.96 -1.83 20.29
N VAL A 111 0.90 -2.59 20.55
CA VAL A 111 0.89 -4.04 20.39
C VAL A 111 0.60 -4.33 18.93
N LEU A 112 1.49 -5.05 18.24
CA LEU A 112 1.34 -5.33 16.82
C LEU A 112 1.20 -6.83 16.56
N GLU A 113 0.40 -7.16 15.56
CA GLU A 113 0.21 -8.51 15.03
C GLU A 113 1.38 -8.96 14.14
N PRO A 114 1.64 -10.28 14.02
CA PRO A 114 2.77 -10.80 13.25
C PRO A 114 2.66 -10.43 11.76
N GLY A 115 3.64 -9.68 11.25
CA GLY A 115 3.67 -9.24 9.85
C GLY A 115 2.65 -8.16 9.48
N GLY A 116 1.92 -7.62 10.47
CA GLY A 116 0.94 -6.54 10.28
C GLY A 116 -0.50 -6.93 10.61
N PRO A 117 -1.45 -5.99 10.44
CA PRO A 117 -2.85 -6.17 10.81
C PRO A 117 -3.48 -7.42 10.17
N GLY A 118 -4.12 -8.27 10.97
CA GLY A 118 -4.73 -9.54 10.53
C GLY A 118 -3.79 -10.75 10.59
N GLY A 119 -2.52 -10.56 10.98
CA GLY A 119 -1.55 -11.63 11.14
C GLY A 119 -1.99 -12.73 12.11
N CYS A 120 -2.70 -12.36 13.19
CA CYS A 120 -3.21 -13.34 14.15
C CYS A 120 -4.34 -14.21 13.58
N GLU A 121 -5.27 -13.60 12.84
CA GLU A 121 -6.38 -14.31 12.18
C GLU A 121 -5.85 -15.29 11.12
N MET A 122 -4.84 -14.86 10.36
CA MET A 122 -4.17 -15.69 9.34
C MET A 122 -3.20 -16.73 9.93
N ARG A 123 -2.99 -16.74 11.25
CA ARG A 123 -2.04 -17.65 11.95
C ARG A 123 -0.63 -17.59 11.36
N VAL A 124 -0.18 -16.38 11.05
CA VAL A 124 1.16 -16.11 10.53
C VAL A 124 2.12 -15.92 11.70
N ARG A 125 3.38 -16.31 11.50
CA ARG A 125 4.49 -15.96 12.39
C ARG A 125 5.48 -15.12 11.59
N ALA A 126 6.00 -14.07 12.20
CA ALA A 126 6.99 -13.18 11.60
C ALA A 126 8.08 -12.87 12.64
N THR A 127 9.30 -12.61 12.21
CA THR A 127 10.34 -12.15 13.14
C THR A 127 9.95 -10.80 13.74
N VAL A 128 10.48 -10.49 14.93
CA VAL A 128 10.26 -9.17 15.54
C VAL A 128 10.77 -8.08 14.60
N ARG A 129 11.93 -8.32 13.96
CA ARG A 129 12.54 -7.40 13.00
C ARG A 129 11.63 -7.09 11.81
N GLU A 130 11.07 -8.09 11.14
CA GLU A 130 10.18 -7.90 9.99
C GLU A 130 8.95 -7.06 10.35
N THR A 131 8.32 -7.37 11.51
CA THR A 131 7.13 -6.65 11.96
C THR A 131 7.48 -5.23 12.42
N ALA A 132 8.64 -5.06 13.07
CA ALA A 132 9.10 -3.77 13.58
C ALA A 132 9.52 -2.82 12.45
N GLU A 133 10.15 -3.33 11.38
CA GLU A 133 10.54 -2.57 10.21
C GLU A 133 9.29 -2.04 9.46
N ALA A 134 8.28 -2.90 9.27
CA ALA A 134 7.03 -2.52 8.61
C ALA A 134 6.24 -1.44 9.38
N ALA A 135 6.43 -1.34 10.70
CA ALA A 135 5.75 -0.39 11.57
C ALA A 135 6.64 0.78 12.05
N GLU A 136 7.85 0.92 11.49
CA GLU A 136 8.81 1.98 11.83
C GLU A 136 9.11 2.10 13.34
N CYS A 137 9.25 0.95 14.02
CA CYS A 137 9.58 0.93 15.44
C CYS A 137 11.02 1.39 15.69
N LEU A 138 11.19 2.30 16.66
CA LEU A 138 12.49 2.69 17.20
C LEU A 138 13.09 1.54 18.03
N TYR A 139 12.24 0.89 18.84
CA TYR A 139 12.56 -0.28 19.63
C TYR A 139 11.42 -1.28 19.53
N ALA A 140 11.74 -2.57 19.50
CA ALA A 140 10.72 -3.60 19.54
C ALA A 140 11.22 -4.85 20.28
N GLN A 141 10.30 -5.56 20.92
CA GLN A 141 10.54 -6.89 21.47
C GLN A 141 9.35 -7.81 21.21
N ASN A 142 9.57 -9.12 21.27
CA ASN A 142 8.46 -10.07 21.24
C ASN A 142 7.52 -9.84 22.44
N ALA A 143 6.24 -10.20 22.28
CA ALA A 143 5.23 -9.93 23.29
C ALA A 143 4.51 -11.20 23.75
N GLY A 144 3.26 -11.38 23.31
CA GLY A 144 2.39 -12.44 23.79
C GLY A 144 2.82 -13.83 23.32
N PHE A 145 2.39 -14.83 24.09
CA PHE A 145 2.58 -16.24 23.77
C PHE A 145 1.78 -16.65 22.53
N PHE A 146 2.20 -17.75 21.92
CA PHE A 146 1.53 -18.35 20.78
C PHE A 146 1.70 -19.86 20.79
N ASN A 147 0.83 -20.56 20.06
CA ASN A 147 0.98 -21.99 19.89
C ASN A 147 2.06 -22.28 18.84
N THR A 148 3.17 -22.90 19.23
CA THR A 148 4.31 -23.17 18.33
C THR A 148 3.97 -24.10 17.17
N GLY A 149 2.97 -24.98 17.34
CA GLY A 149 2.48 -25.89 16.29
C GLY A 149 1.43 -25.25 15.39
N THR A 150 0.33 -24.74 15.96
CA THR A 150 -0.80 -24.18 15.18
C THR A 150 -0.59 -22.74 14.73
N LYS A 151 0.43 -22.06 15.26
CA LYS A 151 0.79 -20.64 15.01
C LYS A 151 -0.25 -19.63 15.47
N GLU A 152 -1.21 -20.07 16.27
CA GLU A 152 -2.27 -19.24 16.79
C GLU A 152 -1.75 -18.30 17.89
N CYS A 153 -2.05 -17.00 17.80
CA CYS A 153 -1.82 -16.04 18.89
C CYS A 153 -2.57 -16.49 20.15
N LEU A 154 -2.10 -16.24 21.37
CA LEU A 154 -2.80 -16.66 22.59
C LEU A 154 -3.14 -15.47 23.49
N GLY A 155 -4.11 -15.66 24.39
CA GLY A 155 -4.59 -14.62 25.30
C GLY A 155 -5.41 -13.52 24.62
N ASN A 156 -5.60 -12.42 25.33
CA ASN A 156 -6.24 -11.20 24.84
C ASN A 156 -5.22 -10.38 24.04
N VAL A 157 -5.65 -9.87 22.88
CA VAL A 157 -4.85 -8.98 22.04
C VAL A 157 -5.71 -7.82 21.58
N VAL A 158 -5.31 -6.60 21.94
CA VAL A 158 -5.86 -5.35 21.39
C VAL A 158 -4.72 -4.57 20.74
N SER A 159 -4.87 -4.26 19.46
CA SER A 159 -3.88 -3.56 18.64
C SER A 159 -4.50 -2.27 18.14
N ASN A 160 -4.00 -1.12 18.58
CA ASN A 160 -4.46 0.22 18.15
C ASN A 160 -5.99 0.41 18.29
N GLY A 161 -6.55 -0.05 19.41
CA GLY A 161 -7.98 0.03 19.74
C GLY A 161 -8.85 -1.05 19.07
N ARG A 162 -8.28 -1.89 18.20
CA ARG A 162 -8.99 -3.04 17.63
C ARG A 162 -8.79 -4.28 18.49
N VAL A 163 -9.89 -4.88 18.95
CA VAL A 163 -9.86 -6.21 19.58
C VAL A 163 -9.50 -7.24 18.49
N VAL A 164 -8.28 -7.73 18.52
CA VAL A 164 -7.75 -8.74 17.59
C VAL A 164 -8.12 -10.14 18.08
N ARG A 165 -8.02 -10.36 19.39
CA ARG A 165 -8.34 -11.64 20.02
C ARG A 165 -8.93 -11.39 21.40
N ASP A 166 -10.07 -12.04 21.66
CA ASP A 166 -10.66 -12.19 22.98
C ASP A 166 -10.41 -13.63 23.45
N SER A 167 -9.82 -13.76 24.64
CA SER A 167 -9.53 -15.06 25.24
C SER A 167 -10.74 -15.75 25.88
N GLY A 168 -11.88 -15.05 25.98
CA GLY A 168 -13.09 -15.56 26.65
C GLY A 168 -12.96 -15.55 28.17
N GLY A 169 -12.20 -14.60 28.71
CA GLY A 169 -11.98 -14.48 30.16
C GLY A 169 -10.93 -15.46 30.72
N LEU A 170 -9.97 -15.87 29.90
CA LEU A 170 -8.86 -16.69 30.35
C LEU A 170 -7.94 -15.92 31.31
N GLN A 171 -7.56 -16.55 32.41
CA GLN A 171 -6.88 -15.87 33.52
C GLN A 171 -5.36 -16.01 33.45
N ASN A 172 -4.74 -15.20 32.61
CA ASN A 172 -3.31 -14.96 32.60
C ASN A 172 -3.00 -13.49 32.91
N ALA A 173 -1.76 -13.21 33.31
CA ALA A 173 -1.30 -11.84 33.55
C ALA A 173 -1.43 -10.98 32.28
N GLN A 174 -1.96 -9.77 32.42
CA GLN A 174 -2.24 -8.85 31.32
C GLN A 174 -1.48 -7.54 31.49
N PHE A 175 -1.07 -6.95 30.38
CA PHE A 175 -0.65 -5.55 30.29
C PHE A 175 -1.48 -4.85 29.23
N GLY A 176 -2.05 -3.70 29.58
CA GLY A 176 -2.77 -2.86 28.61
C GLY A 176 -2.67 -1.38 28.90
N ILE A 177 -3.00 -0.60 27.89
CA ILE A 177 -3.14 0.86 27.95
C ILE A 177 -4.57 1.20 27.59
N ARG A 178 -5.29 1.90 28.45
CA ARG A 178 -6.64 2.41 28.19
C ARG A 178 -6.60 3.74 27.43
N LYS A 179 -7.74 4.11 26.84
CA LYS A 179 -7.89 5.31 26.00
C LYS A 179 -7.53 6.61 26.73
N ASP A 180 -7.76 6.68 28.04
CA ASP A 180 -7.38 7.81 28.90
C ASP A 180 -5.88 7.85 29.26
N GLY A 181 -5.10 6.84 28.86
CA GLY A 181 -3.70 6.70 29.21
C GLY A 181 -3.44 5.92 30.50
N SER A 182 -4.43 5.27 31.09
CA SER A 182 -4.19 4.38 32.23
C SER A 182 -3.45 3.11 31.81
N LEU A 183 -2.30 2.84 32.43
CA LEU A 183 -1.57 1.58 32.35
C LEU A 183 -2.21 0.57 33.30
N VAL A 184 -2.55 -0.61 32.80
CA VAL A 184 -3.24 -1.65 33.56
C VAL A 184 -2.40 -2.92 33.57
N PHE A 185 -2.19 -3.48 34.77
CA PHE A 185 -1.43 -4.72 34.98
C PHE A 185 -2.21 -5.68 35.89
N GLY A 186 -2.27 -6.97 35.55
CA GLY A 186 -2.86 -8.00 36.40
C GLY A 186 -3.89 -8.86 35.68
N TYR A 187 -4.93 -9.30 36.39
CA TYR A 187 -5.95 -10.21 35.86
C TYR A 187 -7.26 -9.48 35.54
N LEU A 188 -7.75 -9.69 34.33
CA LEU A 188 -8.94 -9.03 33.81
C LEU A 188 -10.05 -10.05 33.53
N SER A 189 -11.29 -9.67 33.81
CA SER A 189 -12.46 -10.39 33.30
C SER A 189 -12.69 -10.08 31.82
N GLN A 190 -13.53 -10.86 31.15
CA GLN A 190 -13.92 -10.57 29.78
C GLN A 190 -14.65 -9.22 29.69
N ASP A 191 -15.49 -8.89 30.67
CA ASP A 191 -16.21 -7.61 30.74
C ASP A 191 -15.25 -6.42 30.88
N ASP A 192 -14.17 -6.58 31.65
CA ASP A 192 -13.14 -5.53 31.78
C ASP A 192 -12.44 -5.24 30.45
N VAL A 193 -12.20 -6.28 29.63
CA VAL A 193 -11.55 -6.18 28.33
C VAL A 193 -12.47 -5.53 27.29
N LEU A 194 -13.77 -5.84 27.36
CA LEU A 194 -14.79 -5.36 26.40
C LEU A 194 -15.44 -4.04 26.81
N ASP A 195 -14.99 -3.42 27.90
CA ASP A 195 -15.48 -2.13 28.38
C ASP A 195 -15.34 -1.04 27.30
N GLN A 196 -16.47 -0.42 26.94
CA GLN A 196 -16.54 0.63 25.92
C GLN A 196 -16.40 2.05 26.48
N SER A 197 -16.51 2.23 27.79
CA SER A 197 -16.48 3.55 28.43
C SER A 197 -15.06 4.15 28.41
N ASN A 198 -14.07 3.34 28.77
CA ASN A 198 -12.65 3.66 28.67
C ASN A 198 -11.90 2.46 28.07
N PRO A 199 -12.05 2.19 26.76
CA PRO A 199 -11.60 0.96 26.15
C PRO A 199 -10.08 0.85 26.16
N PHE A 200 -9.58 -0.38 26.11
CA PHE A 200 -8.18 -0.64 25.82
C PHE A 200 -7.84 -0.16 24.40
N VAL A 201 -6.73 0.58 24.29
CA VAL A 201 -6.10 0.91 23.00
C VAL A 201 -4.96 -0.05 22.68
N GLN A 202 -4.31 -0.60 23.70
CA GLN A 202 -3.31 -1.65 23.57
C GLN A 202 -3.58 -2.69 24.67
N LEU A 203 -3.46 -3.98 24.36
CA LEU A 203 -3.58 -5.07 25.34
C LEU A 203 -2.83 -6.30 24.83
N VAL A 204 -2.05 -6.93 25.72
CA VAL A 204 -1.39 -8.21 25.46
C VAL A 204 -1.34 -9.05 26.72
N SER A 205 -1.56 -10.36 26.57
CA SER A 205 -1.40 -11.33 27.64
C SER A 205 0.03 -11.86 27.72
N GLY A 206 0.54 -11.92 28.95
CA GLY A 206 1.74 -12.67 29.32
C GLY A 206 1.37 -13.92 30.12
N VAL A 207 2.32 -14.43 30.90
CA VAL A 207 2.12 -15.51 31.88
C VAL A 207 3.00 -15.19 33.09
N VAL A 208 2.43 -15.20 34.29
CA VAL A 208 3.00 -14.75 35.57
C VAL A 208 3.03 -13.22 35.72
N TRP A 209 2.36 -12.74 36.78
CA TRP A 209 2.46 -11.38 37.27
C TRP A 209 3.67 -11.28 38.23
N LEU A 210 4.74 -10.61 37.79
CA LEU A 210 6.02 -10.58 38.50
C LEU A 210 5.98 -9.70 39.74
N LEU A 211 5.51 -8.46 39.56
CA LEU A 211 5.49 -7.44 40.61
C LEU A 211 4.10 -6.81 40.71
N ARG A 212 3.55 -6.73 41.92
CA ARG A 212 2.31 -6.02 42.24
C ARG A 212 2.59 -4.98 43.32
N ASN A 213 2.38 -3.69 43.01
CA ASN A 213 2.65 -2.57 43.91
C ASN A 213 4.05 -2.60 44.56
N GLY A 214 5.06 -2.95 43.78
CA GLY A 214 6.47 -3.00 44.19
C GLY A 214 6.87 -4.29 44.92
N GLU A 215 5.95 -5.24 45.09
CA GLU A 215 6.21 -6.52 45.76
C GLU A 215 6.15 -7.70 44.78
N ILE A 216 6.96 -8.73 45.05
CA ILE A 216 7.03 -9.94 44.22
C ILE A 216 5.72 -10.72 44.37
N TYR A 217 5.11 -11.08 43.24
CA TYR A 217 3.75 -11.64 43.19
C TYR A 217 3.70 -13.01 42.46
N ILE A 218 4.84 -13.69 42.38
CA ILE A 218 4.98 -14.94 41.61
C ILE A 218 4.22 -16.10 42.28
N ASN A 219 4.22 -16.21 43.61
CA ASN A 219 3.50 -17.29 44.31
C ASN A 219 2.00 -17.20 44.06
N GLU A 220 1.44 -16.00 44.20
CA GLU A 220 0.05 -15.71 43.92
C GLU A 220 -0.29 -15.94 42.44
N SER A 221 0.65 -15.64 41.54
CA SER A 221 0.50 -15.94 40.11
C SER A 221 0.45 -17.42 39.82
N ILE A 222 1.24 -18.25 40.52
CA ILE A 222 1.17 -19.71 40.38
C ILE A 222 -0.24 -20.20 40.76
N GLU A 223 -0.81 -19.69 41.85
CA GLU A 223 -2.17 -20.06 42.26
C GLU A 223 -3.25 -19.55 41.29
N ALA A 224 -3.06 -18.35 40.75
CA ALA A 224 -4.01 -17.70 39.85
C ALA A 224 -3.95 -18.26 38.41
N GLU A 225 -2.80 -18.72 37.93
CA GLU A 225 -2.57 -19.07 36.52
C GLU A 225 -2.32 -20.57 36.29
N CYS A 226 -2.20 -21.37 37.35
CA CYS A 226 -2.04 -22.83 37.25
C CYS A 226 -3.36 -23.55 37.51
N ASN A 227 -3.63 -24.63 36.77
CA ASN A 227 -4.81 -25.46 36.98
C ASN A 227 -4.53 -26.54 38.02
N LYS A 228 -5.46 -26.76 38.97
CA LYS A 228 -5.33 -27.82 40.00
C LYS A 228 -5.27 -29.25 39.42
N THR A 229 -5.70 -29.43 38.17
CA THR A 229 -5.75 -30.72 37.47
C THR A 229 -4.55 -31.00 36.57
N GLN A 230 -3.74 -29.99 36.26
CA GLN A 230 -2.50 -30.18 35.50
C GLN A 230 -1.39 -30.73 36.41
N GLU A 231 -0.41 -31.42 35.84
CA GLU A 231 0.83 -31.72 36.56
C GLU A 231 1.52 -30.40 36.93
N THR A 232 1.35 -29.96 38.18
CA THR A 232 1.90 -28.71 38.72
C THR A 232 3.40 -28.54 38.44
N GLY A 233 4.13 -29.65 38.30
CA GLY A 233 5.55 -29.68 37.96
C GLY A 233 5.92 -28.92 36.68
N GLY A 234 5.07 -28.91 35.65
CA GLY A 234 5.36 -28.20 34.40
C GLY A 234 5.41 -26.68 34.57
N PHE A 235 4.41 -26.11 35.25
CA PHE A 235 4.32 -24.67 35.50
C PHE A 235 5.41 -24.20 36.48
N HIS A 236 5.67 -24.96 37.55
CA HIS A 236 6.79 -24.67 38.45
C HIS A 236 8.15 -24.71 37.74
N THR A 237 8.35 -25.68 36.85
CA THR A 237 9.58 -25.73 36.03
C THR A 237 9.72 -24.48 35.17
N PHE A 238 8.64 -24.00 34.55
CA PHE A 238 8.66 -22.76 33.78
C PHE A 238 9.05 -21.53 34.62
N VAL A 239 8.61 -21.46 35.89
CA VAL A 239 8.94 -20.35 36.80
C VAL A 239 10.40 -20.41 37.25
N ASP A 240 10.86 -21.59 37.65
CA ASP A 240 12.14 -21.79 38.32
C ASP A 240 13.31 -21.93 37.35
N VAL A 241 13.07 -22.42 36.13
CA VAL A 241 14.14 -22.63 35.14
C VAL A 241 14.74 -21.32 34.67
N VAL A 242 16.07 -21.30 34.56
CA VAL A 242 16.79 -20.18 33.96
C VAL A 242 16.61 -20.23 32.44
N SER A 243 16.28 -19.08 31.84
CA SER A 243 16.17 -18.95 30.38
C SER A 243 16.30 -17.49 29.95
N ALA A 244 16.21 -17.23 28.64
CA ALA A 244 15.96 -15.89 28.13
C ALA A 244 14.52 -15.47 28.51
N ARG A 245 14.35 -14.21 28.91
CA ARG A 245 13.08 -13.68 29.43
C ARG A 245 12.80 -12.29 28.89
N THR A 246 11.52 -11.96 28.73
CA THR A 246 11.09 -10.59 28.45
C THR A 246 9.98 -10.19 29.41
N ALA A 247 9.91 -8.91 29.73
CA ALA A 247 8.90 -8.37 30.63
C ALA A 247 8.50 -6.95 30.20
N VAL A 248 7.33 -6.54 30.65
CA VAL A 248 6.85 -5.17 30.55
C VAL A 248 6.31 -4.74 31.91
N GLY A 249 6.64 -3.53 32.33
CA GLY A 249 6.23 -2.95 33.60
C GLY A 249 6.22 -1.44 33.56
N HIS A 250 6.06 -0.81 34.72
CA HIS A 250 6.14 0.66 34.84
C HIS A 250 6.79 1.09 36.16
N ASP A 251 7.31 2.31 36.19
CA ASP A 251 7.80 2.95 37.42
C ASP A 251 6.72 3.82 38.10
N ALA A 252 7.09 4.42 39.24
CA ALA A 252 6.22 5.29 40.01
C ALA A 252 5.78 6.55 39.24
N GLU A 253 6.56 7.01 38.27
CA GLU A 253 6.23 8.16 37.43
C GLU A 253 5.27 7.83 36.27
N GLY A 254 4.91 6.55 36.11
CA GLY A 254 4.06 6.09 35.01
C GLY A 254 4.81 5.98 33.66
N ARG A 255 6.14 5.91 33.67
CA ARG A 255 6.90 5.55 32.47
C ARG A 255 6.83 4.04 32.27
N LEU A 256 6.61 3.61 31.04
CA LEU A 256 6.61 2.18 30.72
C LEU A 256 8.05 1.71 30.59
N ILE A 257 8.34 0.51 31.09
CA ILE A 257 9.67 -0.08 31.05
C ILE A 257 9.57 -1.46 30.43
N LEU A 258 10.31 -1.66 29.34
CA LEU A 258 10.46 -2.95 28.68
C LEU A 258 11.81 -3.54 29.09
N PHE A 259 11.80 -4.80 29.51
CA PHE A 259 13.00 -5.54 29.84
C PHE A 259 13.16 -6.74 28.91
N HIS A 260 14.38 -6.93 28.43
CA HIS A 260 14.82 -8.10 27.67
C HIS A 260 16.08 -8.66 28.31
N PHE A 261 16.11 -9.96 28.53
CA PHE A 261 17.26 -10.68 29.07
C PHE A 261 17.63 -11.83 28.12
N ASP A 262 18.87 -11.82 27.64
CA ASP A 262 19.41 -12.94 26.87
C ASP A 262 19.63 -14.16 27.77
N GLY A 263 19.48 -15.34 27.19
CA GLY A 263 19.61 -16.59 27.93
C GLY A 263 19.51 -17.81 27.03
N GLN A 264 19.31 -18.97 27.63
CA GLN A 264 18.98 -20.23 26.98
C GLN A 264 18.48 -21.19 28.05
N THR A 265 17.35 -21.86 27.79
CA THR A 265 16.67 -22.66 28.82
C THR A 265 17.61 -23.68 29.43
N THR A 266 17.63 -23.77 30.76
CA THR A 266 18.52 -24.61 31.61
C THR A 266 20.00 -24.21 31.65
N ALA A 267 20.46 -23.26 30.83
CA ALA A 267 21.88 -22.95 30.68
C ALA A 267 22.25 -21.50 31.07
N ARG A 268 21.53 -20.50 30.55
CA ARG A 268 21.87 -19.07 30.68
C ARG A 268 20.62 -18.23 30.89
N GLY A 269 20.79 -17.04 31.43
CA GLY A 269 19.70 -16.09 31.70
C GLY A 269 19.18 -16.20 33.14
N LEU A 270 17.88 -16.01 33.33
CA LEU A 270 17.23 -15.81 34.63
C LEU A 270 16.03 -16.73 34.83
N SER A 271 15.79 -17.11 36.08
CA SER A 271 14.47 -17.57 36.51
C SER A 271 13.52 -16.38 36.67
N LEU A 272 12.22 -16.62 36.82
CA LEU A 272 11.27 -15.53 37.04
C LEU A 272 11.49 -14.83 38.39
N TRP A 273 11.95 -15.55 39.40
CA TRP A 273 12.30 -14.99 40.72
C TRP A 273 13.42 -13.95 40.61
N GLU A 274 14.53 -14.33 39.95
CA GLU A 274 15.69 -13.45 39.78
C GLU A 274 15.34 -12.24 38.92
N MET A 275 14.48 -12.43 37.91
CA MET A 275 13.96 -11.32 37.11
C MET A 275 13.11 -10.38 37.97
N ALA A 276 12.17 -10.89 38.78
CA ALA A 276 11.33 -10.04 39.63
C ALA A 276 12.15 -9.22 40.64
N ASP A 277 13.16 -9.84 41.28
CA ASP A 277 14.11 -9.13 42.14
C ASP A 277 14.84 -8.02 41.38
N PHE A 278 15.37 -8.31 40.19
CA PHE A 278 16.05 -7.32 39.36
C PHE A 278 15.14 -6.15 39.01
N LEU A 279 13.90 -6.41 38.59
CA LEU A 279 12.93 -5.36 38.27
C LEU A 279 12.60 -4.51 39.49
N LYS A 280 12.42 -5.14 40.67
CA LYS A 280 12.14 -4.45 41.93
C LYS A 280 13.28 -3.52 42.32
N GLU A 281 14.54 -3.98 42.22
CA GLU A 281 15.73 -3.16 42.48
C GLU A 281 15.85 -1.94 41.54
N HIS A 282 15.26 -2.03 40.34
CA HIS A 282 15.21 -0.93 39.36
C HIS A 282 13.97 -0.03 39.50
N GLY A 283 13.20 -0.17 40.59
CA GLY A 283 12.08 0.72 40.92
C GLY A 283 10.80 0.45 40.12
N VAL A 284 10.65 -0.76 39.57
CA VAL A 284 9.42 -1.16 38.87
C VAL A 284 8.31 -1.45 39.90
N ILE A 285 7.12 -0.92 39.65
CA ILE A 285 5.96 -1.03 40.55
C ILE A 285 5.10 -2.23 40.16
N ASN A 286 4.65 -2.29 38.91
CA ASN A 286 3.95 -3.45 38.38
C ASN A 286 4.66 -3.97 37.13
N ALA A 287 4.74 -5.29 36.98
CA ALA A 287 5.32 -5.92 35.79
C ALA A 287 4.78 -7.33 35.55
N ILE A 288 4.63 -7.70 34.28
CA ILE A 288 4.26 -9.06 33.87
C ILE A 288 5.37 -9.69 33.03
N ASN A 289 5.47 -11.03 33.08
CA ASN A 289 6.36 -11.78 32.21
C ASN A 289 5.68 -12.06 30.85
N LEU A 290 6.43 -11.83 29.77
CA LEU A 290 6.02 -12.08 28.38
C LEU A 290 6.69 -13.35 27.85
N ASP A 291 6.59 -13.62 26.55
CA ASP A 291 7.18 -14.82 25.96
C ASP A 291 8.73 -14.80 26.02
N GLY A 292 9.33 -15.98 26.23
CA GLY A 292 10.75 -16.16 26.54
C GLY A 292 11.42 -17.26 25.72
N GLY A 293 12.53 -17.82 26.24
CA GLY A 293 13.33 -18.81 25.51
C GLY A 293 13.77 -18.29 24.13
N GLY A 294 13.66 -19.12 23.10
CA GLY A 294 13.99 -18.73 21.72
C GLY A 294 13.16 -17.59 21.13
N SER A 295 11.99 -17.28 21.72
CA SER A 295 11.19 -16.13 21.29
C SER A 295 11.78 -14.79 21.73
N ALA A 296 12.58 -14.76 22.81
CA ALA A 296 13.13 -13.55 23.40
C ALA A 296 14.01 -12.80 22.38
N THR A 297 13.52 -11.66 21.91
CA THR A 297 14.14 -10.90 20.82
C THR A 297 14.05 -9.42 21.10
N TYR A 298 15.14 -8.69 20.93
CA TYR A 298 15.20 -7.24 21.05
C TYR A 298 15.73 -6.62 19.75
N VAL A 299 14.99 -5.65 19.22
CA VAL A 299 15.28 -4.96 17.96
C VAL A 299 15.38 -3.47 18.22
N LYS A 300 16.40 -2.84 17.65
CA LYS A 300 16.63 -1.39 17.72
C LYS A 300 16.80 -0.84 16.32
N ASN A 301 15.95 0.12 15.94
CA ASN A 301 15.92 0.75 14.61
C ASN A 301 15.93 -0.28 13.46
N GLY A 302 15.09 -1.30 13.54
CA GLY A 302 14.99 -2.36 12.52
C GLY A 302 16.17 -3.35 12.48
N VAL A 303 17.11 -3.29 13.43
CA VAL A 303 18.25 -4.21 13.51
C VAL A 303 18.15 -5.06 14.78
N LEU A 304 18.39 -6.37 14.64
CA LEU A 304 18.49 -7.29 15.77
C LEU A 304 19.64 -6.86 16.70
N ALA A 305 19.31 -6.64 17.98
CA ALA A 305 20.23 -6.12 18.98
C ALA A 305 20.35 -7.02 20.23
N SER A 306 19.80 -8.24 20.17
CA SER A 306 19.94 -9.29 21.19
C SER A 306 20.72 -10.50 20.66
N TYR A 307 20.96 -11.48 21.53
CA TYR A 307 21.50 -12.79 21.17
C TYR A 307 20.43 -13.88 21.33
N PRO A 308 19.66 -14.20 20.27
CA PRO A 308 18.68 -15.27 20.31
C PRO A 308 19.28 -16.61 20.75
N SER A 309 18.45 -17.47 21.34
CA SER A 309 18.89 -18.77 21.83
C SER A 309 18.64 -19.92 20.84
N ASP A 310 17.73 -19.78 19.89
CA ASP A 310 17.52 -20.81 18.88
C ASP A 310 18.71 -20.94 17.93
N HIS A 311 19.01 -22.17 17.50
CA HIS A 311 20.00 -22.41 16.46
C HIS A 311 19.42 -22.15 15.06
N CYS A 312 20.30 -21.88 14.10
CA CYS A 312 19.92 -21.68 12.71
C CYS A 312 19.89 -23.00 11.91
N ILE A 313 19.01 -23.09 10.91
CA ILE A 313 19.07 -24.08 9.82
C ILE A 313 19.70 -23.42 8.58
N PRO A 314 20.60 -24.12 7.85
CA PRO A 314 21.11 -25.47 8.10
C PRO A 314 22.33 -25.51 9.03
N ASP A 315 22.87 -24.36 9.43
CA ASP A 315 24.10 -24.26 10.21
C ASP A 315 23.80 -23.99 11.69
N ASN A 316 23.79 -25.07 12.48
CA ASN A 316 23.50 -25.03 13.90
C ASN A 316 24.61 -24.39 14.75
N MET A 317 25.70 -23.89 14.16
CA MET A 317 26.69 -23.09 14.89
C MET A 317 26.16 -21.68 15.19
N TRP A 318 25.30 -21.15 14.33
CA TRP A 318 24.77 -19.79 14.47
C TRP A 318 23.44 -19.78 15.23
N ARG A 319 23.14 -18.62 15.82
CA ARG A 319 21.87 -18.34 16.47
C ARG A 319 20.97 -17.49 15.57
N CYS A 320 19.67 -17.80 15.57
CA CYS A 320 18.68 -17.15 14.71
C CYS A 320 17.50 -16.64 15.54
N GLU A 321 16.95 -15.48 15.17
CA GLU A 321 15.71 -14.98 15.76
C GLU A 321 14.53 -15.88 15.38
N ARG A 322 13.65 -16.13 16.34
CA ARG A 322 12.42 -16.90 16.12
C ARG A 322 11.38 -16.03 15.42
N LYS A 323 10.62 -16.63 14.51
CA LYS A 323 9.38 -16.03 14.02
C LYS A 323 8.35 -16.10 15.15
N VAL A 324 7.90 -14.97 15.68
CA VAL A 324 6.97 -14.88 16.82
C VAL A 324 5.57 -14.47 16.35
N SER A 325 4.67 -14.28 17.31
CA SER A 325 3.30 -13.81 17.11
C SER A 325 3.23 -12.29 17.27
N THR A 326 2.84 -11.80 18.45
CA THR A 326 2.71 -10.36 18.68
C THR A 326 4.03 -9.75 19.12
N ILE A 327 4.20 -8.44 18.86
CA ILE A 327 5.35 -7.67 19.32
C ILE A 327 4.89 -6.42 20.07
N LEU A 328 5.72 -5.94 20.99
CA LEU A 328 5.61 -4.60 21.56
C LEU A 328 6.53 -3.69 20.75
N CYS A 329 5.92 -2.69 20.10
CA CYS A 329 6.60 -1.70 19.28
C CYS A 329 6.58 -0.34 19.99
N ILE A 330 7.75 0.27 20.09
CA ILE A 330 7.91 1.66 20.50
C ILE A 330 8.24 2.47 19.24
N HIS A 331 7.32 3.33 18.82
CA HIS A 331 7.46 4.15 17.61
C HIS A 331 7.40 5.64 17.97
N LYS A 332 7.70 6.51 16.99
CA LYS A 332 7.53 7.95 17.16
C LYS A 332 6.06 8.30 17.44
N ARG A 333 5.81 9.42 18.12
CA ARG A 333 4.44 9.91 18.37
C ARG A 333 3.67 10.02 17.06
N LEU A 334 2.54 9.32 16.98
CA LEU A 334 1.65 9.43 15.84
C LEU A 334 0.96 10.79 15.83
N CYS A 335 0.81 11.38 14.64
CA CYS A 335 0.13 12.65 14.50
C CYS A 335 -1.37 12.52 14.73
N GLN A 336 -1.91 13.51 15.45
CA GLN A 336 -3.33 13.68 15.64
C GLN A 336 -3.73 15.08 15.15
N PRO A 337 -4.59 15.19 14.12
CA PRO A 337 -5.17 14.12 13.29
C PRO A 337 -4.15 13.38 12.39
N ALA A 338 -4.48 12.15 11.97
CA ALA A 338 -3.56 11.29 11.23
C ALA A 338 -3.14 11.90 9.87
N ASN A 339 -1.89 11.65 9.48
CA ASN A 339 -1.29 12.06 8.20
C ASN A 339 -1.29 13.56 7.88
N CYS A 340 -1.73 14.44 8.79
CA CYS A 340 -1.76 15.88 8.58
C CYS A 340 -2.39 16.29 7.22
N SER A 341 -3.41 15.52 6.80
CA SER A 341 -4.10 15.66 5.51
C SER A 341 -3.17 15.71 4.29
N GLU A 342 -1.95 15.15 4.40
CA GLU A 342 -0.88 15.23 3.39
C GLU A 342 -0.40 16.66 3.09
N HIS A 343 -0.75 17.61 3.95
CA HIS A 343 -0.51 19.04 3.82
C HIS A 343 0.24 19.61 5.02
N GLY A 344 0.93 18.75 5.76
CA GLY A 344 1.76 19.13 6.88
C GLY A 344 2.76 18.05 7.25
N ASP A 345 3.80 18.46 7.96
CA ASP A 345 4.80 17.56 8.50
C ASP A 345 4.42 17.16 9.93
N CYS A 346 4.57 15.88 10.25
CA CYS A 346 4.31 15.38 11.58
C CYS A 346 5.48 15.67 12.52
N VAL A 347 5.31 16.64 13.43
CA VAL A 347 6.35 17.04 14.38
C VAL A 347 5.82 16.86 15.80
N ASP A 348 6.44 15.94 16.54
CA ASP A 348 6.07 15.61 17.92
C ASP A 348 4.58 15.25 18.11
N GLY A 349 4.03 14.58 17.11
CA GLY A 349 2.63 14.17 17.06
C GLY A 349 1.63 15.32 16.85
N HIS A 350 2.11 16.50 16.45
CA HIS A 350 1.29 17.61 15.98
C HIS A 350 1.59 17.89 14.50
N CYS A 351 0.59 18.37 13.78
CA CYS A 351 0.75 18.73 12.38
C CYS A 351 1.30 20.14 12.23
N LEU A 352 2.49 20.25 11.63
CA LEU A 352 3.03 21.51 11.17
C LEU A 352 2.62 21.70 9.71
N CYS A 353 1.65 22.56 9.45
CA CYS A 353 1.09 22.71 8.11
C CYS A 353 2.10 23.32 7.13
N HIS A 354 2.10 22.77 5.93
CA HIS A 354 2.80 23.35 4.78
C HIS A 354 2.16 24.70 4.42
N ASP A 355 2.91 25.51 3.67
CA ASP A 355 2.43 26.83 3.24
C ASP A 355 1.08 26.73 2.52
N GLY A 356 0.14 27.61 2.89
CA GLY A 356 -1.21 27.62 2.33
C GLY A 356 -2.21 26.70 3.04
N TRP A 357 -1.82 25.97 4.09
CA TRP A 357 -2.71 25.12 4.89
C TRP A 357 -2.75 25.51 6.37
N GLN A 358 -3.90 25.32 7.01
CA GLN A 358 -4.14 25.54 8.44
C GLN A 358 -5.11 24.49 8.97
N GLY A 359 -5.45 24.64 10.24
CA GLY A 359 -6.28 23.70 10.97
C GLY A 359 -5.41 22.68 11.68
N ALA A 360 -5.96 22.01 12.69
CA ALA A 360 -5.23 21.01 13.46
C ALA A 360 -4.77 19.83 12.58
N ALA A 361 -5.49 19.57 11.50
CA ALA A 361 -5.18 18.51 10.53
C ALA A 361 -4.47 19.00 9.28
N CYS A 362 -4.21 20.30 9.12
CA CYS A 362 -3.81 20.90 7.84
C CYS A 362 -4.79 20.63 6.70
N ASP A 363 -6.08 20.51 7.02
CA ASP A 363 -7.18 20.23 6.08
C ASP A 363 -7.81 21.51 5.50
N SER A 364 -7.45 22.67 6.03
CA SER A 364 -8.08 23.94 5.69
C SER A 364 -7.13 24.80 4.88
N LEU A 365 -7.48 25.11 3.64
CA LEU A 365 -6.70 26.01 2.81
C LEU A 365 -6.73 27.45 3.36
N VAL A 366 -5.57 28.05 3.60
CA VAL A 366 -5.39 29.42 4.07
C VAL A 366 -5.30 30.37 2.88
N CYS A 367 -6.43 30.98 2.53
CA CYS A 367 -6.45 32.10 1.62
C CYS A 367 -6.45 33.41 2.44
N GLN A 368 -5.29 33.83 3.00
CA GLN A 368 -5.19 35.09 3.75
C GLN A 368 -4.70 36.26 2.85
N PRO A 369 -5.41 37.41 2.75
CA PRO A 369 -6.85 37.65 2.97
C PRO A 369 -7.67 37.94 1.68
N LEU A 370 -8.98 37.62 1.80
CA LEU A 370 -10.17 38.06 1.02
C LEU A 370 -10.19 37.80 -0.50
N ALA A 371 -10.40 36.51 -0.79
CA ALA A 371 -10.81 35.90 -2.07
C ALA A 371 -9.88 36.24 -3.23
N CYS A 372 -9.75 35.35 -4.20
CA CYS A 372 -9.15 35.70 -5.49
C CYS A 372 -10.06 36.66 -6.28
N GLN A 373 -10.72 37.60 -5.57
CA GLN A 373 -11.86 38.38 -6.01
C GLN A 373 -12.89 37.43 -6.68
N PRO A 374 -13.87 37.86 -7.49
CA PRO A 374 -14.59 36.92 -8.34
C PRO A 374 -13.80 36.54 -9.60
N HIS A 375 -12.47 36.72 -9.60
CA HIS A 375 -11.60 36.65 -10.78
C HIS A 375 -10.49 35.61 -10.62
N GLY A 376 -10.73 34.57 -9.82
CA GLY A 376 -9.78 33.48 -9.66
C GLY A 376 -10.20 32.43 -8.67
N ILE A 377 -9.40 31.37 -8.62
CA ILE A 377 -9.59 30.19 -7.77
C ILE A 377 -8.41 30.09 -6.80
N CYS A 378 -8.68 29.85 -5.52
CA CYS A 378 -7.63 29.66 -4.51
C CYS A 378 -7.07 28.23 -4.60
N THR A 379 -5.76 28.11 -4.68
CA THR A 379 -5.02 26.83 -4.70
C THR A 379 -3.95 26.81 -3.61
N ALA A 380 -3.31 25.65 -3.37
CA ALA A 380 -2.20 25.52 -2.41
C ALA A 380 -1.05 26.51 -2.65
N ASN A 381 -0.83 26.93 -3.90
CA ASN A 381 0.24 27.86 -4.28
C ASN A 381 -0.22 29.33 -4.32
N GLY A 382 -1.45 29.63 -3.88
CA GLY A 382 -2.08 30.95 -3.96
C GLY A 382 -3.19 31.04 -5.01
N CYS A 383 -3.56 32.26 -5.39
CA CYS A 383 -4.62 32.50 -6.37
C CYS A 383 -4.18 32.23 -7.80
N VAL A 384 -4.98 31.43 -8.52
CA VAL A 384 -4.92 31.33 -9.98
C VAL A 384 -5.99 32.26 -10.54
N CYS A 385 -5.56 33.29 -11.26
CA CYS A 385 -6.45 34.32 -11.78
C CYS A 385 -7.04 33.94 -13.15
N ASP A 386 -8.30 34.28 -13.34
CA ASP A 386 -9.01 34.14 -14.60
C ASP A 386 -8.38 35.04 -15.68
N ALA A 387 -8.62 34.72 -16.95
CA ALA A 387 -8.18 35.54 -18.08
C ALA A 387 -8.59 37.01 -17.92
N GLY A 388 -7.64 37.91 -18.17
CA GLY A 388 -7.83 39.36 -18.00
C GLY A 388 -7.44 39.89 -16.63
N TRP A 389 -7.09 39.03 -15.67
CA TRP A 389 -6.76 39.40 -14.30
C TRP A 389 -5.41 38.85 -13.83
N ARG A 390 -4.77 39.57 -12.91
CA ARG A 390 -3.50 39.21 -12.28
C ARG A 390 -3.39 39.78 -10.86
N GLY A 391 -2.26 39.48 -10.23
CA GLY A 391 -1.91 39.93 -8.89
C GLY A 391 -2.19 38.84 -7.84
N LYS A 392 -1.69 39.05 -6.62
CA LYS A 392 -1.73 38.03 -5.54
C LYS A 392 -3.15 37.59 -5.16
N ASN A 393 -4.15 38.42 -5.42
CA ASN A 393 -5.57 38.19 -5.13
C ASN A 393 -6.48 38.46 -6.35
N CYS A 394 -5.92 38.47 -7.56
CA CYS A 394 -6.66 38.73 -8.81
C CYS A 394 -7.46 40.04 -8.83
N SER A 395 -6.95 41.08 -8.15
CA SER A 395 -7.58 42.40 -8.10
C SER A 395 -7.13 43.36 -9.20
N GLN A 396 -6.16 42.96 -10.03
CA GLN A 396 -5.56 43.84 -11.05
C GLN A 396 -5.93 43.32 -12.43
N GLU A 397 -6.47 44.18 -13.28
CA GLU A 397 -6.65 43.88 -14.70
C GLU A 397 -5.29 43.73 -15.41
N CYS A 398 -5.28 43.06 -16.56
CA CYS A 398 -4.07 42.93 -17.36
C CYS A 398 -3.53 44.31 -17.80
N PRO A 399 -2.20 44.52 -17.70
CA PRO A 399 -1.58 45.72 -18.24
C PRO A 399 -1.74 45.75 -19.76
N ALA A 400 -1.81 46.95 -20.33
CA ALA A 400 -1.94 47.13 -21.78
C ALA A 400 -0.86 46.34 -22.54
N GLY A 401 -1.30 45.55 -23.53
CA GLY A 401 -0.41 44.69 -24.32
C GLY A 401 -0.24 43.27 -23.79
N PHE A 402 -0.94 42.88 -22.72
CA PHE A 402 -0.96 41.50 -22.20
C PHE A 402 -2.38 40.95 -22.08
N TYR A 403 -2.54 39.63 -22.20
CA TYR A 403 -3.84 38.97 -22.12
C TYR A 403 -3.74 37.52 -21.60
N GLY A 404 -4.90 36.89 -21.39
CA GLY A 404 -5.04 35.48 -20.98
C GLY A 404 -4.89 35.27 -19.47
N ASP A 405 -4.92 34.01 -19.04
CA ASP A 405 -4.85 33.62 -17.62
C ASP A 405 -3.58 34.15 -16.96
N GLY A 406 -3.74 34.92 -15.87
CA GLY A 406 -2.63 35.58 -15.19
C GLY A 406 -1.87 36.63 -16.02
N CYS A 407 -2.40 37.04 -17.19
CA CYS A 407 -1.77 37.98 -18.12
C CYS A 407 -0.40 37.54 -18.65
N ASN A 408 -0.20 36.23 -18.83
CA ASN A 408 1.08 35.66 -19.26
C ASN A 408 1.32 35.69 -20.78
N GLN A 409 0.34 36.12 -21.59
CA GLN A 409 0.46 36.20 -23.05
C GLN A 409 0.63 37.65 -23.50
N THR A 410 1.42 37.89 -24.54
CA THR A 410 1.68 39.23 -25.10
C THR A 410 0.85 39.46 -26.36
N CYS A 411 0.15 40.59 -26.40
CA CYS A 411 -0.64 41.01 -27.55
C CYS A 411 0.27 41.40 -28.72
N SER A 412 -0.13 41.05 -29.93
CA SER A 412 0.60 41.36 -31.17
C SER A 412 0.04 42.58 -31.92
N CYS A 413 -0.83 43.38 -31.30
CA CYS A 413 -1.45 44.54 -31.93
C CYS A 413 -0.41 45.58 -32.33
N VAL A 414 -0.43 46.02 -33.58
CA VAL A 414 0.44 47.07 -34.11
C VAL A 414 -0.36 48.34 -34.41
N ASN A 415 0.33 49.42 -34.84
CA ASN A 415 -0.29 50.69 -35.24
C ASN A 415 -1.22 51.34 -34.20
N GLY A 416 -0.95 51.11 -32.90
CA GLY A 416 -1.76 51.67 -31.81
C GLY A 416 -3.08 50.92 -31.53
N GLY A 417 -3.21 49.67 -32.00
CA GLY A 417 -4.34 48.79 -31.66
C GLY A 417 -4.48 48.53 -30.16
N SER A 418 -5.71 48.62 -29.65
CA SER A 418 -6.03 48.26 -28.25
C SER A 418 -6.29 46.75 -28.15
N CYS A 419 -5.73 46.11 -27.13
CA CYS A 419 -5.85 44.66 -26.94
C CYS A 419 -6.92 44.30 -25.92
N ASP A 420 -7.76 43.32 -26.24
CA ASP A 420 -8.68 42.69 -25.28
C ASP A 420 -7.88 41.88 -24.24
N PRO A 421 -7.99 42.19 -22.94
CA PRO A 421 -7.21 41.53 -21.89
C PRO A 421 -7.60 40.06 -21.65
N VAL A 422 -8.77 39.62 -22.09
CA VAL A 422 -9.23 38.23 -21.96
C VAL A 422 -8.75 37.39 -23.14
N HIS A 423 -9.05 37.83 -24.36
CA HIS A 423 -8.87 37.03 -25.58
C HIS A 423 -7.67 37.41 -26.45
N GLY A 424 -7.01 38.54 -26.17
CA GLY A 424 -5.91 39.05 -26.98
C GLY A 424 -6.32 39.66 -28.32
N ARG A 425 -7.62 39.87 -28.55
CA ARG A 425 -8.13 40.40 -29.81
C ARG A 425 -7.81 41.89 -29.93
N CYS A 426 -7.28 42.29 -31.09
CA CYS A 426 -6.99 43.69 -31.37
C CYS A 426 -8.24 44.45 -31.83
N THR A 427 -8.46 45.62 -31.25
CA THR A 427 -9.40 46.63 -31.74
C THR A 427 -8.58 47.71 -32.44
N CYS A 428 -8.75 47.81 -33.76
CA CYS A 428 -7.91 48.68 -34.58
C CYS A 428 -8.39 50.12 -34.57
N PRO A 429 -7.47 51.10 -34.45
CA PRO A 429 -7.82 52.51 -34.56
C PRO A 429 -8.31 52.82 -35.99
N PRO A 430 -8.99 53.98 -36.17
CA PRO A 430 -9.42 54.41 -37.49
C PRO A 430 -8.29 54.39 -38.51
N GLY A 431 -8.58 53.89 -39.71
CA GLY A 431 -7.60 53.76 -40.81
C GLY A 431 -6.82 52.46 -40.85
N PHE A 432 -7.01 51.55 -39.88
CA PHE A 432 -6.37 50.24 -39.85
C PHE A 432 -7.38 49.10 -39.68
N HIS A 433 -7.05 47.94 -40.23
CA HIS A 433 -7.78 46.67 -40.07
C HIS A 433 -6.81 45.47 -40.09
N GLY A 434 -7.36 44.26 -39.98
CA GLY A 434 -6.59 43.02 -39.84
C GLY A 434 -6.69 42.48 -38.42
N ASN A 435 -6.17 41.26 -38.21
CA ASN A 435 -6.24 40.61 -36.90
C ASN A 435 -5.33 41.29 -35.86
N TYR A 436 -4.27 41.94 -36.32
CA TYR A 436 -3.28 42.63 -35.49
C TYR A 436 -3.19 44.12 -35.82
N CYS A 437 -4.12 44.66 -36.62
CA CYS A 437 -4.11 46.04 -37.11
C CYS A 437 -2.92 46.39 -38.01
N GLU A 438 -2.40 45.37 -38.69
CA GLU A 438 -1.23 45.46 -39.56
C GLU A 438 -1.53 46.05 -40.95
N GLN A 439 -2.80 46.15 -41.32
CA GLN A 439 -3.24 46.57 -42.65
C GLN A 439 -3.89 47.96 -42.57
N VAL A 440 -3.54 48.85 -43.50
CA VAL A 440 -4.25 50.13 -43.70
C VAL A 440 -5.57 49.86 -44.40
N CYS A 441 -6.60 50.66 -44.15
CA CYS A 441 -7.90 50.48 -44.78
C CYS A 441 -7.82 50.29 -46.30
N PRO A 442 -8.57 49.32 -46.85
CA PRO A 442 -8.63 49.14 -48.29
C PRO A 442 -9.21 50.39 -48.93
N LEU A 443 -8.76 50.67 -50.16
CA LEU A 443 -9.22 51.82 -50.93
C LEU A 443 -10.75 51.84 -51.00
N GLY A 444 -11.33 53.00 -50.69
CA GLY A 444 -12.77 53.18 -50.63
C GLY A 444 -13.39 52.94 -49.26
N PHE A 445 -12.62 52.62 -48.22
CA PHE A 445 -13.10 52.45 -46.85
C PHE A 445 -12.31 53.29 -45.83
N TYR A 446 -12.96 53.72 -44.77
CA TYR A 446 -12.37 54.52 -43.70
C TYR A 446 -13.01 54.26 -42.34
N GLY A 447 -12.43 54.84 -41.29
CA GLY A 447 -12.95 54.79 -39.93
C GLY A 447 -12.50 53.55 -39.15
N LEU A 448 -13.12 53.32 -37.98
CA LEU A 448 -12.75 52.24 -37.06
C LEU A 448 -12.95 50.87 -37.75
N SER A 449 -11.89 50.05 -37.78
CA SER A 449 -11.88 48.76 -38.49
C SER A 449 -12.34 48.85 -39.96
N CYS A 450 -12.24 50.02 -40.58
CA CYS A 450 -12.66 50.31 -41.97
C CYS A 450 -14.14 50.02 -42.25
N ALA A 451 -15.01 50.24 -41.26
CA ALA A 451 -16.43 49.92 -41.35
C ALA A 451 -17.25 50.83 -42.28
N HIS A 452 -16.71 51.98 -42.70
CA HIS A 452 -17.44 52.97 -43.49
C HIS A 452 -16.89 53.08 -44.92
N GLU A 453 -17.78 53.20 -45.91
CA GLU A 453 -17.41 53.42 -47.32
C GLU A 453 -17.23 54.93 -47.60
N CYS A 454 -16.17 55.29 -48.35
CA CYS A 454 -15.89 56.65 -48.77
C CYS A 454 -17.04 57.21 -49.62
N GLN A 455 -17.55 58.40 -49.27
CA GLN A 455 -18.57 59.10 -50.05
C GLN A 455 -17.95 60.17 -50.96
N CYS A 456 -16.98 59.77 -51.78
CA CYS A 456 -16.31 60.66 -52.73
C CYS A 456 -16.85 60.47 -54.15
N GLU A 457 -16.79 61.53 -54.96
CA GLU A 457 -17.13 61.48 -56.38
C GLU A 457 -16.30 60.42 -57.11
N ASP A 458 -16.91 59.67 -58.03
CA ASP A 458 -16.30 58.57 -58.80
C ASP A 458 -15.60 57.45 -58.00
N ARG A 459 -15.96 57.25 -56.72
CA ARG A 459 -15.35 56.25 -55.81
C ARG A 459 -13.84 56.45 -55.65
N CYS A 460 -13.38 57.71 -55.65
CA CYS A 460 -11.99 58.04 -55.39
C CYS A 460 -11.54 57.59 -53.98
N PRO A 461 -10.24 57.27 -53.78
CA PRO A 461 -9.67 57.01 -52.46
C PRO A 461 -9.89 58.20 -51.51
N CYS A 462 -10.37 57.92 -50.30
CA CYS A 462 -10.46 58.92 -49.23
C CYS A 462 -9.39 58.67 -48.15
N ASP A 463 -9.19 59.65 -47.27
CA ASP A 463 -8.33 59.49 -46.10
C ASP A 463 -8.81 58.29 -45.25
N PRO A 464 -7.96 57.29 -44.97
CA PRO A 464 -8.38 56.06 -44.31
C PRO A 464 -8.83 56.30 -42.85
N GLN A 465 -8.37 57.36 -42.18
CA GLN A 465 -8.77 57.65 -40.81
C GLN A 465 -10.05 58.48 -40.74
N THR A 466 -10.15 59.52 -41.56
CA THR A 466 -11.17 60.58 -41.45
C THR A 466 -12.27 60.50 -42.51
N GLY A 467 -12.05 59.78 -43.60
CA GLY A 467 -12.99 59.71 -44.72
C GLY A 467 -12.95 60.94 -45.63
N SER A 468 -12.02 61.87 -45.42
CA SER A 468 -11.91 63.10 -46.20
C SER A 468 -11.52 62.81 -47.65
N CYS A 469 -12.24 63.37 -48.61
CA CYS A 469 -11.94 63.27 -50.04
C CYS A 469 -10.86 64.26 -50.50
N ASN A 470 -10.44 65.19 -49.63
CA ASN A 470 -9.45 66.21 -49.94
C ASN A 470 -8.04 65.73 -49.53
N THR A 471 -7.59 64.59 -50.07
CA THR A 471 -6.26 64.05 -49.79
C THR A 471 -5.30 64.33 -50.94
N THR A 472 -4.22 65.06 -50.66
CA THR A 472 -3.02 65.01 -51.49
C THR A 472 -2.16 63.87 -50.95
N LEU A 473 -2.27 62.67 -51.54
CA LEU A 473 -1.44 61.53 -51.11
C LEU A 473 0.04 61.89 -51.30
N PRO A 474 0.86 61.94 -50.22
CA PRO A 474 2.28 62.23 -50.36
C PRO A 474 2.99 61.02 -50.96
N GLY A 475 3.54 61.19 -52.17
CA GLY A 475 4.70 60.45 -52.68
C GLY A 475 4.61 58.91 -52.70
N GLY A 476 4.01 58.36 -53.76
CA GLY A 476 4.04 56.92 -54.05
C GLY A 476 3.59 56.63 -55.49
N THR A 477 4.09 57.40 -56.44
CA THR A 477 3.76 57.35 -57.88
C THR A 477 4.27 56.06 -58.53
N ASN A 478 3.55 54.94 -58.35
CA ASN A 478 3.51 53.81 -59.30
C ASN A 478 2.54 52.66 -58.91
N TYR A 479 1.99 52.61 -57.69
CA TYR A 479 1.11 51.50 -57.27
C TYR A 479 -0.39 51.71 -57.62
N THR A 480 -0.84 52.95 -57.81
CA THR A 480 -2.26 53.27 -58.02
C THR A 480 -2.80 52.88 -59.40
N LEU A 481 -1.95 52.83 -60.43
CA LEU A 481 -2.36 52.38 -61.77
C LEU A 481 -2.48 50.84 -61.87
N HIS A 482 -1.69 50.09 -61.09
CA HIS A 482 -1.68 48.62 -61.13
C HIS A 482 -2.84 48.00 -60.33
N THR A 483 -3.36 48.71 -59.32
CA THR A 483 -4.43 48.23 -58.43
C THR A 483 -5.83 48.48 -59.01
N ALA A 484 -6.01 49.52 -59.83
CA ALA A 484 -7.23 49.69 -60.63
C ALA A 484 -7.43 48.51 -61.61
N GLY A 485 -6.34 47.97 -62.15
CA GLY A 485 -6.36 46.77 -63.01
C GLY A 485 -6.76 45.48 -62.30
N HIS A 486 -6.35 45.29 -61.03
CA HIS A 486 -6.70 44.10 -60.25
C HIS A 486 -8.15 44.09 -59.76
N CYS A 487 -8.77 45.26 -59.57
CA CYS A 487 -10.18 45.38 -59.17
C CYS A 487 -11.14 44.87 -60.25
N LEU A 488 -10.76 45.03 -61.53
CA LEU A 488 -11.47 44.46 -62.68
C LEU A 488 -11.27 42.92 -62.77
N ALA A 489 -10.09 42.40 -62.43
CA ALA A 489 -9.81 40.97 -62.43
C ALA A 489 -10.58 40.19 -61.34
N ARG A 490 -10.82 40.80 -60.15
CA ARG A 490 -11.60 40.18 -59.07
C ARG A 490 -13.07 39.98 -59.44
N LYS A 491 -13.64 40.87 -60.26
CA LYS A 491 -15.01 40.68 -60.80
C LYS A 491 -15.10 39.52 -61.78
N MET A 492 -14.04 39.26 -62.57
CA MET A 492 -13.95 38.09 -63.45
C MET A 492 -13.66 36.79 -62.69
N PHE A 493 -12.91 36.82 -61.58
CA PHE A 493 -12.65 35.62 -60.77
C PHE A 493 -13.87 35.18 -59.93
N ILE A 494 -14.71 36.11 -59.49
CA ILE A 494 -15.96 35.80 -58.77
C ILE A 494 -17.04 35.25 -59.72
N SER A 495 -17.04 35.66 -61.00
CA SER A 495 -17.88 35.01 -62.02
C SER A 495 -17.36 33.63 -62.39
N TRP A 496 -16.04 33.45 -62.50
CA TRP A 496 -15.41 32.17 -62.84
C TRP A 496 -15.53 31.12 -61.72
N ARG A 497 -15.38 31.53 -60.44
CA ARG A 497 -15.56 30.63 -59.27
C ARG A 497 -17.01 30.21 -59.03
N ARG A 498 -18.00 30.95 -59.56
CA ARG A 498 -19.42 30.57 -59.54
C ARG A 498 -19.78 29.48 -60.55
N GLU A 499 -19.01 29.32 -61.62
CA GLU A 499 -19.20 28.24 -62.61
C GLU A 499 -18.53 26.93 -62.21
N GLU A 500 -17.42 26.99 -61.44
CA GLU A 500 -16.70 25.78 -61.00
C GLU A 500 -17.40 25.05 -59.83
N ASP A 501 -18.16 25.76 -58.99
CA ASP A 501 -18.95 25.17 -57.89
C ASP A 501 -20.31 24.58 -58.35
N ALA A 502 -20.67 24.71 -59.63
CA ALA A 502 -21.89 24.14 -60.21
C ALA A 502 -21.71 22.73 -60.83
N TYR A 503 -20.48 22.21 -60.89
CA TYR A 503 -20.16 20.92 -61.54
C TYR A 503 -19.15 20.07 -60.77
N ARG A 504 -19.25 20.01 -59.43
CA ARG A 504 -18.49 19.05 -58.61
C ARG A 504 -19.41 18.00 -58.00
N GLU A 505 -19.35 16.78 -58.53
CA GLU A 505 -20.06 15.61 -58.00
C GLU A 505 -19.69 15.37 -56.53
N ARG A 506 -20.71 15.18 -55.69
CA ARG A 506 -20.55 14.78 -54.28
C ARG A 506 -20.27 13.28 -54.23
N PRO A 507 -19.19 12.80 -53.60
CA PRO A 507 -19.03 11.38 -53.38
C PRO A 507 -20.04 10.92 -52.34
N TYR A 508 -20.75 9.84 -52.67
CA TYR A 508 -21.54 9.07 -51.73
C TYR A 508 -20.58 8.41 -50.73
N PHE A 509 -20.89 8.53 -49.44
CA PHE A 509 -20.22 8.01 -48.24
C PHE A 509 -19.26 8.97 -47.50
N THR A 510 -19.60 9.26 -46.24
CA THR A 510 -18.81 10.05 -45.30
C THR A 510 -17.72 9.20 -44.65
N GLU A 511 -16.65 9.82 -44.12
CA GLU A 511 -15.56 9.13 -43.38
C GLU A 511 -16.07 8.22 -42.26
N ARG A 512 -17.20 8.57 -41.64
CA ARG A 512 -17.87 7.74 -40.63
C ARG A 512 -18.35 6.40 -41.18
N THR A 513 -18.81 6.35 -42.43
CA THR A 513 -19.27 5.09 -43.04
C THR A 513 -18.10 4.16 -43.37
N TRP A 514 -16.95 4.71 -43.77
CA TRP A 514 -15.71 3.95 -43.95
C TRP A 514 -15.14 3.42 -42.63
N LEU A 515 -15.19 4.22 -41.56
CA LEU A 515 -14.81 3.78 -40.22
C LEU A 515 -15.71 2.64 -39.71
N ILE A 516 -17.03 2.73 -39.93
CA ILE A 516 -17.97 1.68 -39.51
C ILE A 516 -17.74 0.38 -40.31
N ILE A 517 -17.54 0.46 -41.62
CA ILE A 517 -17.29 -0.73 -42.47
C ILE A 517 -15.95 -1.38 -42.12
N THR A 518 -14.90 -0.61 -41.87
CA THR A 518 -13.58 -1.17 -41.50
C THR A 518 -13.59 -1.78 -40.10
N LEU A 519 -14.31 -1.18 -39.14
CA LEU A 519 -14.44 -1.72 -37.79
C LEU A 519 -15.23 -3.04 -37.79
N THR A 520 -16.32 -3.13 -38.56
CA THR A 520 -17.13 -4.37 -38.67
C THR A 520 -16.38 -5.48 -39.39
N LEU A 521 -15.59 -5.17 -40.42
CA LEU A 521 -14.76 -6.17 -41.08
C LEU A 521 -13.64 -6.69 -40.14
N ALA A 522 -13.04 -5.79 -39.37
CA ALA A 522 -12.00 -6.14 -38.40
C ALA A 522 -12.53 -7.00 -37.25
N THR A 523 -13.74 -6.74 -36.75
CA THR A 523 -14.37 -7.58 -35.71
C THR A 523 -14.75 -8.96 -36.23
N VAL A 524 -15.22 -9.07 -37.48
CA VAL A 524 -15.53 -10.38 -38.09
C VAL A 524 -14.27 -11.19 -38.35
N LEU A 525 -13.19 -10.56 -38.84
CA LEU A 525 -11.91 -11.24 -39.07
C LEU A 525 -11.21 -11.66 -37.77
N SER A 526 -11.27 -10.84 -36.72
CA SER A 526 -10.72 -11.19 -35.40
C SER A 526 -11.54 -12.28 -34.71
N ALA A 527 -12.87 -12.30 -34.85
CA ALA A 527 -13.70 -13.40 -34.39
C ALA A 527 -13.39 -14.71 -35.13
N SER A 528 -13.18 -14.66 -36.45
CA SER A 528 -12.74 -15.83 -37.25
C SER A 528 -11.37 -16.35 -36.81
N LEU A 529 -10.42 -15.45 -36.54
CA LEU A 529 -9.09 -15.80 -36.01
C LEU A 529 -9.20 -16.46 -34.62
N LEU A 530 -10.07 -15.94 -33.74
CA LEU A 530 -10.33 -16.53 -32.41
C LEU A 530 -10.93 -17.93 -32.51
N VAL A 531 -11.84 -18.17 -33.47
CA VAL A 531 -12.40 -19.51 -33.71
C VAL A 531 -11.32 -20.48 -34.19
N HIS A 532 -10.44 -20.06 -35.10
CA HIS A 532 -9.31 -20.87 -35.57
C HIS A 532 -8.27 -21.13 -34.46
N LEU A 533 -8.00 -20.15 -33.59
CA LEU A 533 -7.12 -20.33 -32.42
C LEU A 533 -7.71 -21.28 -31.38
N VAL A 534 -9.03 -21.23 -31.13
CA VAL A 534 -9.71 -22.17 -30.23
C VAL A 534 -9.76 -23.58 -30.82
N GLN A 535 -9.96 -23.72 -32.13
CA GLN A 535 -9.86 -25.03 -32.82
C GLN A 535 -8.44 -25.59 -32.77
N ALA A 536 -7.42 -24.76 -32.97
CA ALA A 536 -6.02 -25.16 -32.84
C ALA A 536 -5.65 -25.55 -31.39
N CYS A 537 -6.14 -24.81 -30.38
CA CYS A 537 -5.92 -25.15 -28.97
C CYS A 537 -6.65 -26.44 -28.55
N ARG A 538 -7.84 -26.71 -29.10
CA ARG A 538 -8.57 -27.98 -28.88
C ARG A 538 -7.91 -29.17 -29.60
N ALA A 539 -7.22 -28.95 -30.71
CA ALA A 539 -6.45 -29.99 -31.40
C ALA A 539 -5.12 -30.34 -30.70
N VAL A 540 -4.59 -29.44 -29.85
CA VAL A 540 -3.35 -29.67 -29.08
C VAL A 540 -3.62 -30.37 -27.74
N SER A 541 -4.87 -30.36 -27.24
CA SER A 541 -5.24 -31.00 -25.96
C SER A 541 -5.67 -32.47 -26.06
N VAL A 542 -5.59 -33.12 -27.24
CA VAL A 542 -5.86 -34.57 -27.39
C VAL A 542 -4.76 -35.21 -28.22
N ALA A 543 -3.53 -35.20 -27.68
CA ALA A 543 -2.41 -35.95 -28.22
C ALA A 543 -1.55 -36.53 -27.08
N SER A 544 -2.16 -37.38 -26.26
CA SER A 544 -1.44 -38.28 -25.36
C SER A 544 -2.24 -39.57 -25.16
N HIS A 545 -2.16 -40.47 -26.14
CA HIS A 545 -2.04 -41.93 -25.98
C HIS A 545 -2.36 -42.62 -27.31
N PHE A 546 -1.32 -42.97 -28.05
CA PHE A 546 -1.35 -43.97 -29.11
C PHE A 546 -0.60 -45.22 -28.62
N PRO A 547 -1.19 -46.42 -28.67
CA PRO A 547 -0.45 -47.66 -28.76
C PRO A 547 -0.12 -47.99 -30.24
N GLU A 548 1.10 -48.48 -30.46
CA GLU A 548 1.63 -49.09 -31.70
C GLU A 548 0.71 -50.24 -32.20
N ARG A 549 0.66 -50.66 -33.47
CA ARG A 549 1.73 -50.88 -34.45
C ARG A 549 1.13 -51.27 -35.81
N LYS A 550 1.76 -50.89 -36.93
CA LYS A 550 1.89 -51.77 -38.11
C LYS A 550 3.26 -51.54 -38.75
N ASP A 551 4.06 -52.60 -38.69
CA ASP A 551 5.39 -52.71 -39.28
C ASP A 551 5.32 -52.76 -40.81
N TYR A 552 6.17 -51.99 -41.48
CA TYR A 552 6.88 -52.46 -42.68
C TYR A 552 8.31 -51.90 -42.64
N SER A 553 9.28 -52.80 -42.53
CA SER A 553 10.71 -52.55 -42.72
C SER A 553 11.15 -53.34 -43.95
N TYR A 554 11.87 -52.70 -44.88
CA TYR A 554 12.69 -53.43 -45.85
C TYR A 554 13.93 -52.64 -46.27
N VAL A 555 15.09 -53.22 -45.97
CA VAL A 555 16.45 -53.01 -46.51
C VAL A 555 17.15 -54.38 -46.30
N PRO A 556 18.07 -54.94 -47.13
CA PRO A 556 18.85 -54.36 -48.24
C PRO A 556 18.89 -55.21 -49.55
N LEU A 557 19.51 -54.60 -50.57
CA LEU A 557 20.02 -55.25 -51.78
C LEU A 557 21.16 -56.23 -51.50
N ASN A 558 21.14 -57.41 -52.14
CA ASN A 558 22.32 -57.88 -52.88
C ASN A 558 22.03 -59.02 -53.88
N ASN A 559 22.41 -58.72 -55.13
CA ASN A 559 23.14 -59.54 -56.10
C ASN A 559 22.75 -61.01 -56.41
N ILE A 560 22.25 -61.18 -57.64
CA ILE A 560 22.89 -61.92 -58.75
C ILE A 560 23.13 -63.43 -58.58
N ASN A 561 22.56 -64.17 -59.55
CA ASN A 561 22.80 -65.53 -60.03
C ASN A 561 22.05 -66.71 -59.39
N GLY A 562 21.03 -67.18 -60.13
CA GLY A 562 21.14 -68.50 -60.78
C GLY A 562 20.39 -69.70 -60.19
N VAL A 563 19.32 -70.09 -60.91
CA VAL A 563 18.90 -71.48 -61.24
C VAL A 563 18.04 -72.29 -60.22
N THR A 564 16.76 -72.44 -60.61
CA THR A 564 15.74 -73.51 -60.45
C THR A 564 15.97 -74.74 -59.54
N SER A 565 14.99 -75.07 -58.68
CA SER A 565 13.89 -76.04 -58.97
C SER A 565 13.02 -76.39 -57.73
N CYS A 566 11.80 -76.89 -58.04
CA CYS A 566 10.60 -77.27 -57.27
C CYS A 566 10.69 -78.07 -55.95
N ALA A 567 9.70 -77.86 -55.04
CA ALA A 567 8.59 -78.79 -54.67
C ALA A 567 8.20 -78.87 -53.16
N ARG A 568 6.88 -78.69 -52.90
CA ARG A 568 5.94 -79.35 -51.95
C ARG A 568 6.17 -79.40 -50.41
N GLY A 569 5.11 -79.04 -49.66
CA GLY A 569 4.56 -79.91 -48.58
C GLY A 569 4.07 -79.30 -47.25
N ASN A 570 2.74 -79.14 -47.11
CA ASN A 570 1.84 -79.58 -46.00
C ASN A 570 1.81 -79.03 -44.55
N THR A 571 0.54 -78.90 -44.07
CA THR A 571 -0.07 -79.15 -42.70
C THR A 571 0.27 -78.17 -41.56
N GLU A 572 -0.58 -77.81 -40.56
CA GLU A 572 -1.88 -78.23 -39.98
C GLU A 572 -2.37 -77.08 -39.05
N ARG A 573 -3.68 -76.72 -38.99
CA ARG A 573 -4.70 -77.01 -37.92
C ARG A 573 -4.35 -76.44 -36.52
N ALA A 574 -5.14 -75.55 -35.90
CA ALA A 574 -6.38 -75.74 -35.12
C ALA A 574 -6.46 -74.48 -34.18
N GLU A 575 -7.54 -73.94 -33.63
CA GLU A 575 -8.91 -74.37 -33.39
C GLU A 575 -9.74 -73.14 -32.94
N LYS A 576 -11.03 -73.13 -33.32
CA LYS A 576 -12.24 -72.54 -32.69
C LYS A 576 -12.36 -71.02 -32.49
N GLU A 577 -13.24 -70.35 -33.23
CA GLU A 577 -14.74 -70.34 -33.13
C GLU A 577 -15.19 -69.65 -31.85
N ASP A 578 -16.16 -68.72 -31.82
CA ASP A 578 -17.18 -68.29 -32.77
C ASP A 578 -17.69 -66.91 -32.26
N PHE A 579 -17.94 -65.91 -33.12
CA PHE A 579 -19.28 -65.49 -33.56
C PHE A 579 -20.22 -65.00 -32.43
N GLN A 580 -21.01 -63.94 -32.56
CA GLN A 580 -21.27 -63.02 -33.66
C GLN A 580 -22.28 -61.97 -33.15
N LEU A 581 -22.27 -60.79 -33.79
CA LEU A 581 -23.45 -60.00 -34.25
C LEU A 581 -24.50 -59.54 -33.20
N GLU A 582 -25.21 -58.42 -33.31
CA GLU A 582 -25.52 -57.47 -34.39
C GLU A 582 -26.18 -56.22 -33.75
N ASP A 583 -26.04 -55.06 -34.42
CA ASP A 583 -27.03 -54.00 -34.70
C ASP A 583 -28.09 -53.58 -33.64
N SER A 584 -28.16 -52.31 -33.24
CA SER A 584 -28.68 -51.10 -33.93
C SER A 584 -30.11 -50.74 -33.46
N ASP A 585 -30.39 -49.44 -33.53
CA ASP A 585 -31.69 -48.77 -33.59
C ASP A 585 -32.44 -48.37 -32.29
N SER A 586 -32.25 -47.07 -31.98
CA SER A 586 -33.27 -46.00 -31.92
C SER A 586 -34.52 -46.07 -31.01
N GLN A 587 -34.74 -44.92 -30.35
CA GLN A 587 -36.03 -44.31 -29.94
C GLN A 587 -36.71 -45.00 -28.72
N ASP A 588 -37.24 -44.33 -27.68
CA ASP A 588 -38.02 -43.10 -27.59
C ASP A 588 -38.12 -42.51 -26.15
N GLU A 589 -38.44 -41.21 -26.12
CA GLU A 589 -39.34 -40.43 -25.24
C GLU A 589 -39.26 -40.41 -23.68
N ILE A 590 -39.00 -39.18 -23.18
CA ILE A 590 -39.86 -38.30 -22.33
C ILE A 590 -40.59 -38.92 -21.11
N TRP A 591 -40.23 -38.49 -19.88
CA TRP A 591 -41.03 -37.55 -19.04
C TRP A 591 -40.27 -37.14 -17.76
N SER A 592 -40.40 -35.86 -17.43
CA SER A 592 -39.93 -35.14 -16.24
C SER A 592 -40.75 -35.36 -14.95
N SER A 593 -40.16 -35.01 -13.79
CA SER A 593 -40.78 -34.39 -12.59
C SER A 593 -42.04 -35.06 -11.96
N SER A 594 -42.17 -35.31 -10.66
CA SER A 594 -41.77 -34.53 -9.48
C SER A 594 -42.31 -35.20 -8.21
N HIS A 595 -41.69 -34.85 -7.08
CA HIS A 595 -42.28 -34.63 -5.75
C HIS A 595 -42.62 -35.82 -4.82
N SER A 596 -41.76 -35.94 -3.80
CA SER A 596 -42.06 -35.83 -2.34
C SER A 596 -43.46 -36.16 -1.82
N GLY A 597 -43.50 -37.03 -0.82
CA GLY A 597 -44.62 -37.14 0.13
C GLY A 597 -44.49 -38.29 1.12
N GLN A 598 -44.02 -37.96 2.32
CA GLN A 598 -44.28 -38.55 3.65
C GLN A 598 -44.87 -39.97 3.80
N SER A 599 -44.20 -40.77 4.65
CA SER A 599 -44.82 -41.52 5.76
C SER A 599 -43.80 -41.61 6.89
#